data_AF-A7SHP1-F1
#
_entry.id   AF-A7SHP1-F1
#
_cell.length_a   1.000
_cell.length_b   1.000
_cell.length_c   1.000
_cell.angle_alpha   90.00
_cell.angle_beta   90.00
_cell.angle_gamma   90.00
#
_symmetry.space_group_name_H-M   'P 1'
#
loop_
_entity.id
_entity.type
_entity.pdbx_description
1 polymer ?
#
loop_
_entity_poly.entity_id
_entity_poly.type
_entity_poly.pdbx_seq_one_letter_code
_entity_poly.pdbx_strand_id
1 'polypeptide(L)'
;RLAQAKQSSHMLNVVWNDDTVSKYSYIYLRDHCLCSTCYHPTSEQRLTHMKNLDLKVLPSNVHVNDIEGKLSITWDDGHVSEFDSKWLLSRAFTDKRDDLDNKEMFVQKGVKLWYRDFDIPHFSFGLVLGDEQSLLDWMEALHKYGLVIMSGAPRELGQVHRIGSAVGFLRKTFYGSSVALRSEQQARSLAYTGYELQPHTDLPYYEFKPSVSSVKKIRINGCLGGSSKF
;
A
#
# COMPACT_ATOMS: atom_id res chain seq x y z
N ARG A 1 25.17 7.32 -10.33
CA ARG A 1 25.66 7.86 -9.03
C ARG A 1 26.27 6.76 -8.15
N LEU A 2 26.57 5.60 -8.69
CA LEU A 2 27.40 4.58 -8.05
C LEU A 2 28.85 4.93 -8.40
N ALA A 3 29.74 5.02 -7.41
CA ALA A 3 31.14 5.44 -7.61
C ALA A 3 32.13 4.30 -7.35
N GLN A 4 31.87 3.49 -6.32
CA GLN A 4 32.75 2.38 -5.96
C GLN A 4 31.99 1.30 -5.19
N ALA A 5 32.51 0.08 -5.23
CA ALA A 5 32.12 -0.99 -4.32
C ALA A 5 33.37 -1.52 -3.59
N LYS A 6 33.33 -1.52 -2.25
CA LYS A 6 34.41 -2.00 -1.38
C LYS A 6 33.95 -3.26 -0.66
N GLN A 7 34.69 -4.35 -0.83
CA GLN A 7 34.38 -5.63 -0.22
C GLN A 7 34.79 -5.65 1.26
N SER A 8 33.97 -6.31 2.09
CA SER A 8 34.24 -6.65 3.50
C SER A 8 33.98 -8.15 3.72
N SER A 9 34.10 -8.66 4.95
CA SER A 9 33.98 -10.10 5.26
C SER A 9 32.65 -10.71 4.82
N HIS A 10 31.52 -10.05 5.10
CA HIS A 10 30.16 -10.54 4.77
C HIS A 10 29.26 -9.48 4.13
N MET A 11 29.84 -8.33 3.80
CA MET A 11 29.10 -7.15 3.35
C MET A 11 29.82 -6.47 2.19
N LEU A 12 29.04 -5.92 1.27
CA LEU A 12 29.50 -4.99 0.25
C LEU A 12 29.19 -3.55 0.69
N ASN A 13 30.22 -2.70 0.71
CA ASN A 13 30.07 -1.27 0.93
C ASN A 13 30.01 -0.57 -0.42
N VAL A 14 28.82 -0.11 -0.80
CA VAL A 14 28.60 0.71 -1.99
C VAL A 14 28.82 2.17 -1.64
N VAL A 15 29.75 2.81 -2.32
CA VAL A 15 30.08 4.24 -2.20
C VAL A 15 29.41 4.99 -3.34
N TRP A 16 28.65 6.02 -3.00
CA TRP A 16 27.94 6.87 -3.95
C TRP A 16 28.76 8.11 -4.31
N ASN A 17 28.38 8.82 -5.37
CA ASN A 17 29.09 10.04 -5.81
C ASN A 17 29.05 11.21 -4.82
N ASP A 18 28.18 11.15 -3.80
CA ASP A 18 28.09 12.13 -2.71
C ASP A 18 28.85 11.66 -1.44
N ASP A 19 29.74 10.68 -1.60
CA ASP A 19 30.55 10.05 -0.55
C ASP A 19 29.75 9.31 0.53
N THR A 20 28.42 9.23 0.39
CA THR A 20 27.62 8.39 1.27
C THR A 20 27.87 6.92 1.00
N VAL A 21 27.68 6.07 2.02
CA VAL A 21 27.94 4.63 1.94
C VAL A 21 26.70 3.85 2.32
N SER A 22 26.31 2.90 1.47
CA SER A 22 25.28 1.90 1.76
C SER A 22 25.91 0.53 1.90
N LYS A 23 25.53 -0.21 2.93
CA LYS A 23 26.06 -1.55 3.21
C LYS A 23 25.03 -2.58 2.80
N TYR A 24 25.44 -3.63 2.08
CA TYR A 24 24.57 -4.75 1.70
C TYR A 24 25.20 -6.07 2.12
N SER A 25 24.43 -6.96 2.71
CA SER A 25 24.92 -8.31 2.98
C SER A 25 25.05 -9.11 1.67
N TYR A 26 26.10 -9.93 1.54
CA TYR A 26 26.31 -10.73 0.33
C TYR A 26 25.15 -11.71 0.08
N ILE A 27 24.66 -12.37 1.13
CA ILE A 27 23.50 -13.26 1.03
C ILE A 27 22.25 -12.50 0.55
N TYR A 28 22.05 -11.26 0.99
CA TYR A 28 20.92 -10.43 0.53
C TYR A 28 21.00 -10.18 -0.97
N LEU A 29 22.17 -9.76 -1.46
CA LEU A 29 22.38 -9.53 -2.89
C LEU A 29 22.21 -10.83 -3.69
N ARG A 30 22.78 -11.96 -3.23
CA ARG A 30 22.63 -13.25 -3.92
C ARG A 30 21.18 -13.74 -3.99
N ASP A 31 20.42 -13.55 -2.90
CA ASP A 31 19.00 -13.91 -2.82
C ASP A 31 18.12 -13.04 -3.73
N HIS A 32 18.54 -11.80 -3.98
CA HIS A 32 17.82 -10.82 -4.79
C HIS A 32 18.37 -10.69 -6.22
N CYS A 33 19.14 -11.66 -6.71
CA CYS A 33 19.61 -11.66 -8.09
C CYS A 33 18.43 -11.55 -9.07
N LEU A 34 18.53 -10.62 -10.02
CA LEU A 34 17.48 -10.30 -10.99
C LEU A 34 17.66 -11.02 -12.35
N CYS A 35 18.59 -11.96 -12.46
CA CYS A 35 18.77 -12.73 -13.69
C CYS A 35 17.59 -13.69 -13.91
N SER A 36 17.40 -14.12 -15.16
CA SER A 36 16.26 -14.98 -15.56
C SER A 36 16.17 -16.34 -14.85
N THR A 37 17.26 -16.79 -14.20
CA THR A 37 17.25 -18.03 -13.40
C THR A 37 16.82 -17.81 -11.95
N CYS A 38 16.98 -16.59 -11.42
CA CYS A 38 16.70 -16.24 -10.03
C CYS A 38 15.41 -15.43 -9.88
N TYR A 39 14.94 -14.80 -10.96
CA TYR A 39 13.79 -13.91 -10.98
C TYR A 39 12.99 -14.08 -12.27
N HIS A 40 11.68 -14.24 -12.14
CA HIS A 40 10.79 -14.36 -13.29
C HIS A 40 10.34 -12.98 -13.77
N PRO A 41 10.74 -12.53 -14.97
CA PRO A 41 10.67 -11.13 -15.37
C PRO A 41 9.25 -10.59 -15.53
N THR A 42 8.26 -11.43 -15.83
CA THR A 42 6.88 -10.96 -16.07
C THR A 42 5.97 -11.07 -14.85
N SER A 43 6.23 -12.01 -13.96
CA SER A 43 5.45 -12.15 -12.71
C SER A 43 6.07 -11.38 -11.55
N GLU A 44 7.28 -10.85 -11.74
CA GLU A 44 8.04 -10.14 -10.72
C GLU A 44 8.29 -10.97 -9.45
N GLN A 45 8.50 -12.27 -9.63
CA GLN A 45 8.64 -13.24 -8.53
C GLN A 45 10.03 -13.85 -8.47
N ARG A 46 10.52 -14.05 -7.25
CA ARG A 46 11.76 -14.78 -6.98
C ARG A 46 11.58 -16.27 -7.30
N LEU A 47 12.52 -16.83 -8.05
CA LEU A 47 12.63 -18.25 -8.39
C LEU A 47 13.61 -19.00 -7.47
N THR A 48 14.55 -18.27 -6.85
CA THR A 48 15.52 -18.85 -5.91
C THR A 48 14.82 -19.49 -4.72
N HIS A 49 15.06 -20.79 -4.51
CA HIS A 49 14.61 -21.50 -3.33
C HIS A 49 15.60 -21.33 -2.18
N MET A 50 15.09 -21.12 -0.96
CA MET A 50 15.91 -20.95 0.24
C MET A 50 16.87 -22.12 0.49
N LYS A 51 16.45 -23.36 0.17
CA LYS A 51 17.31 -24.56 0.29
C LYS A 51 18.53 -24.56 -0.64
N ASN A 52 18.52 -23.75 -1.70
CA ASN A 52 19.59 -23.67 -2.69
C ASN A 52 20.45 -22.41 -2.47
N LEU A 53 20.12 -21.57 -1.48
CA LEU A 53 20.86 -20.36 -1.18
C LEU A 53 21.98 -20.69 -0.19
N ASP A 54 23.23 -20.54 -0.61
CA ASP A 54 24.36 -20.63 0.31
C ASP A 54 24.39 -19.39 1.21
N LEU A 55 24.23 -19.61 2.51
CA LEU A 55 24.24 -18.54 3.52
C LEU A 55 25.63 -17.93 3.72
N LYS A 56 26.68 -18.60 3.25
CA LYS A 56 28.08 -18.17 3.34
C LYS A 56 28.65 -17.70 2.01
N VAL A 57 27.80 -17.51 0.99
CA VAL A 57 28.21 -17.06 -0.34
C VAL A 57 29.11 -15.83 -0.28
N LEU A 58 30.23 -15.88 -1.00
CA LEU A 58 31.16 -14.76 -1.13
C LEU A 58 31.30 -14.34 -2.60
N PRO A 59 31.53 -13.04 -2.87
CA PRO A 59 31.86 -12.61 -4.22
C PRO A 59 33.29 -13.06 -4.58
N SER A 60 33.45 -13.62 -5.77
CA SER A 60 34.77 -13.86 -6.38
C SER A 60 35.27 -12.61 -7.12
N ASN A 61 34.36 -11.80 -7.67
CA ASN A 61 34.67 -10.52 -8.31
C ASN A 61 33.53 -9.52 -8.11
N VAL A 62 33.88 -8.24 -7.97
CA VAL A 62 32.91 -7.13 -7.92
C VAL A 62 33.37 -6.06 -8.89
N HIS A 63 32.51 -5.71 -9.84
CA HIS A 63 32.78 -4.70 -10.84
C HIS A 63 31.68 -3.64 -10.86
N VAL A 64 32.10 -2.38 -10.87
CA VAL A 64 31.20 -1.25 -11.06
C VAL A 64 31.34 -0.77 -12.50
N ASN A 65 30.23 -0.77 -13.23
CA ASN A 65 30.15 -0.13 -14.53
C ASN A 65 29.53 1.26 -14.32
N ASP A 66 30.39 2.28 -14.21
CA ASP A 66 29.99 3.66 -13.96
C ASP A 66 29.16 4.27 -15.11
N ILE A 67 29.42 3.83 -16.35
CA ILE A 67 28.74 4.32 -17.55
C ILE A 67 27.27 3.88 -17.55
N GLU A 68 27.03 2.60 -17.29
CA GLU A 68 25.66 2.06 -17.19
C GLU A 68 25.03 2.28 -15.82
N GLY A 69 25.82 2.65 -14.82
CA GLY A 69 25.37 2.81 -13.44
C GLY A 69 24.93 1.48 -12.83
N LYS A 70 25.66 0.40 -13.11
CA LYS A 70 25.37 -0.96 -12.63
C LYS A 70 26.49 -1.52 -11.77
N LEU A 71 26.10 -2.38 -10.83
CA LEU A 71 26.99 -3.22 -10.05
C LEU A 71 26.87 -4.66 -10.57
N SER A 72 27.98 -5.25 -10.97
CA SER A 72 28.07 -6.66 -11.34
C SER A 72 28.87 -7.42 -10.27
N ILE A 73 28.33 -8.55 -9.83
CA ILE A 73 28.96 -9.43 -8.83
C ILE A 73 29.05 -10.82 -9.44
N THR A 74 30.27 -11.35 -9.52
CA THR A 74 30.51 -12.77 -9.77
C THR A 74 30.66 -13.46 -8.42
N TRP A 75 29.91 -14.52 -8.20
CA TRP A 75 29.92 -15.31 -6.96
C TRP A 75 30.95 -16.44 -7.03
N ASP A 76 31.21 -17.10 -5.90
CA ASP A 76 32.11 -18.26 -5.79
C ASP A 76 31.63 -19.49 -6.58
N ASP A 77 30.31 -19.65 -6.75
CA ASP A 77 29.68 -20.65 -7.61
C ASP A 77 29.73 -20.30 -9.12
N GLY A 78 30.34 -19.17 -9.47
CA GLY A 78 30.44 -18.66 -10.84
C GLY A 78 29.18 -17.96 -11.36
N HIS A 79 28.11 -17.88 -10.55
CA HIS A 79 26.91 -17.13 -10.89
C HIS A 79 27.21 -15.64 -11.00
N VAL A 80 26.49 -14.92 -11.87
CA VAL A 80 26.64 -13.48 -12.05
C VAL A 80 25.32 -12.78 -11.74
N SER A 81 25.38 -11.78 -10.87
CA SER A 81 24.25 -10.91 -10.53
C SER A 81 24.56 -9.48 -10.92
N GLU A 82 23.59 -8.82 -11.56
CA GLU A 82 23.68 -7.40 -11.92
C GLU A 82 22.57 -6.60 -11.24
N PHE A 83 22.93 -5.41 -10.74
CA PHE A 83 22.01 -4.53 -10.04
C PHE A 83 22.15 -3.09 -10.54
N ASP A 84 21.04 -2.47 -10.91
CA ASP A 84 21.01 -1.05 -11.20
C ASP A 84 21.27 -0.22 -9.94
N SER A 85 22.02 0.88 -10.09
CA SER A 85 22.30 1.81 -9.00
C SER A 85 21.04 2.37 -8.33
N LYS A 86 19.95 2.58 -9.09
CA LYS A 86 18.64 2.98 -8.55
C LYS A 86 18.02 1.89 -7.69
N TRP A 87 18.11 0.62 -8.13
CA TRP A 87 17.60 -0.52 -7.38
C TRP A 87 18.33 -0.66 -6.04
N LEU A 88 19.67 -0.57 -6.08
CA LEU A 88 20.50 -0.59 -4.87
C LEU A 88 20.10 0.55 -3.93
N LEU A 89 20.11 1.81 -4.41
CA LEU A 89 19.83 2.97 -3.57
C LEU A 89 18.45 2.90 -2.90
N SER A 90 17.42 2.44 -3.62
CA SER A 90 16.06 2.27 -3.09
C SER A 90 15.94 1.21 -1.99
N ARG A 91 16.93 0.32 -1.86
CA ARG A 91 16.98 -0.82 -0.93
C ARG A 91 18.20 -0.77 -0.01
N ALA A 92 18.86 0.38 0.06
CA ALA A 92 19.99 0.58 0.94
C ALA A 92 19.58 0.33 2.40
N PHE A 93 20.35 -0.51 3.10
CA PHE A 93 20.22 -0.61 4.54
C PHE A 93 20.77 0.69 5.14
N THR A 94 19.91 1.48 5.79
CA THR A 94 20.31 2.71 6.48
C THR A 94 20.64 2.39 7.95
N ASP A 95 21.80 2.86 8.42
CA ASP A 95 22.20 2.77 9.84
C ASP A 95 21.44 3.77 10.73
N LYS A 96 20.62 4.66 10.12
CA LYS A 96 19.83 5.65 10.85
C LYS A 96 18.69 4.96 11.59
N ARG A 97 18.88 4.76 12.90
CA ARG A 97 17.81 4.39 13.84
C ARG A 97 16.59 5.32 13.74
N ASP A 98 16.79 6.57 13.32
CA ASP A 98 15.71 7.55 13.10
C ASP A 98 14.70 7.15 12.00
N ASP A 99 15.06 6.24 11.09
CA ASP A 99 14.11 5.69 10.11
C ASP A 99 13.19 4.62 10.75
N LEU A 100 13.47 4.11 11.95
CA LEU A 100 12.54 3.24 12.67
C LEU A 100 11.41 4.04 13.33
N ASP A 101 11.69 5.26 13.78
CA ASP A 101 10.69 6.19 14.31
C ASP A 101 9.96 6.96 13.18
N ASN A 102 10.58 7.13 12.01
CA ASN A 102 9.97 7.67 10.77
C ASN A 102 9.48 6.62 9.78
N LYS A 103 9.39 5.33 10.18
CA LYS A 103 8.61 4.34 9.44
C LYS A 103 7.14 4.65 9.66
N GLU A 104 6.64 5.71 9.02
CA GLU A 104 5.30 5.61 8.49
C GLU A 104 5.29 4.30 7.70
N MET A 105 4.64 3.27 8.25
CA MET A 105 4.38 2.05 7.50
C MET A 105 3.83 2.49 6.13
N PHE A 106 4.05 1.74 5.05
CA PHE A 106 3.49 2.12 3.75
C PHE A 106 2.00 2.53 3.85
N VAL A 107 1.27 1.90 4.79
CA VAL A 107 -0.12 2.15 5.14
C VAL A 107 -0.37 3.47 5.90
N GLN A 108 0.61 4.00 6.62
CA GLN A 108 0.52 5.26 7.36
C GLN A 108 1.11 6.45 6.59
N LYS A 109 1.78 6.19 5.46
CA LYS A 109 2.51 7.22 4.74
C LYS A 109 1.59 8.34 4.27
N GLY A 110 1.88 9.57 4.70
CA GLY A 110 1.13 10.76 4.30
C GLY A 110 -0.25 10.91 4.94
N VAL A 111 -0.59 10.11 5.95
CA VAL A 111 -1.84 10.25 6.73
C VAL A 111 -1.84 11.59 7.45
N LYS A 112 -2.97 12.29 7.44
CA LYS A 112 -3.18 13.56 8.16
C LYS A 112 -4.30 13.44 9.17
N LEU A 113 -3.96 13.65 10.43
CA LEU A 113 -4.93 13.75 11.52
C LEU A 113 -5.71 15.07 11.40
N TRP A 114 -6.98 15.02 11.77
CA TRP A 114 -7.88 16.16 11.70
C TRP A 114 -8.90 16.12 12.86
N TYR A 115 -9.57 17.25 13.06
CA TYR A 115 -10.50 17.47 14.17
C TYR A 115 -11.77 18.16 13.66
N ARG A 116 -12.54 18.80 14.55
CA ARG A 116 -13.87 19.37 14.27
C ARG A 116 -13.95 20.28 13.04
N ASP A 117 -12.93 21.09 12.79
CA ASP A 117 -12.95 22.13 11.75
C ASP A 117 -12.39 21.63 10.40
N PHE A 118 -12.33 20.32 10.22
CA PHE A 118 -11.81 19.71 9.00
C PHE A 118 -12.77 19.90 7.83
N ASP A 119 -12.27 20.51 6.76
CA ASP A 119 -12.97 20.55 5.48
C ASP A 119 -12.81 19.21 4.76
N ILE A 120 -13.85 18.37 4.84
CA ILE A 120 -13.84 17.03 4.29
C ILE A 120 -13.71 17.12 2.76
N PRO A 121 -12.78 16.39 2.12
CA PRO A 121 -12.65 16.41 0.66
C PRO A 121 -13.93 15.97 -0.06
N HIS A 122 -14.32 16.72 -1.09
CA HIS A 122 -15.52 16.47 -1.88
C HIS A 122 -15.18 16.06 -3.32
N PHE A 123 -15.84 15.00 -3.80
CA PHE A 123 -15.65 14.47 -5.16
C PHE A 123 -16.98 14.31 -5.90
N SER A 124 -16.95 14.37 -7.23
CA SER A 124 -18.11 14.07 -8.08
C SER A 124 -18.15 12.59 -8.42
N PHE A 125 -19.27 11.93 -8.14
CA PHE A 125 -19.47 10.51 -8.45
C PHE A 125 -19.26 10.20 -9.93
N GLY A 126 -19.73 11.08 -10.82
CA GLY A 126 -19.59 10.88 -12.26
C GLY A 126 -18.14 10.99 -12.74
N LEU A 127 -17.38 11.95 -12.18
CA LEU A 127 -15.97 12.13 -12.54
C LEU A 127 -15.11 10.98 -12.04
N VAL A 128 -15.29 10.58 -10.77
CA VAL A 128 -14.55 9.47 -10.16
C VAL A 128 -14.75 8.16 -10.93
N LEU A 129 -15.94 7.90 -11.48
CA LEU A 129 -16.19 6.71 -12.29
C LEU A 129 -15.80 6.84 -13.77
N GLY A 130 -15.53 8.05 -14.25
CA GLY A 130 -15.30 8.34 -15.66
C GLY A 130 -13.86 8.71 -16.01
N ASP A 131 -13.01 9.00 -15.01
CA ASP A 131 -11.66 9.50 -15.20
C ASP A 131 -10.69 8.86 -14.19
N GLU A 132 -9.60 8.27 -14.70
CA GLU A 132 -8.62 7.53 -13.89
C GLU A 132 -7.88 8.43 -12.90
N GLN A 133 -7.58 9.67 -13.30
CA GLN A 133 -6.91 10.62 -12.41
C GLN A 133 -7.85 11.01 -11.25
N SER A 134 -9.12 11.28 -11.53
CA SER A 134 -10.14 11.57 -10.51
C SER A 134 -10.35 10.39 -9.56
N LEU A 135 -10.28 9.14 -10.07
CA LEU A 135 -10.34 7.94 -9.25
C LEU A 135 -9.12 7.84 -8.32
N LEU A 136 -7.92 8.09 -8.85
CA LEU A 136 -6.68 8.10 -8.06
C LEU A 136 -6.73 9.19 -6.98
N ASP A 137 -7.08 10.42 -7.32
CA ASP A 137 -7.17 11.55 -6.39
C ASP A 137 -8.16 11.25 -5.24
N TRP A 138 -9.29 10.61 -5.56
CA TRP A 138 -10.27 10.17 -4.56
C TRP A 138 -9.71 9.08 -3.63
N MET A 139 -9.00 8.08 -4.16
CA MET A 139 -8.35 7.04 -3.35
C MET A 139 -7.23 7.60 -2.48
N GLU A 140 -6.41 8.51 -3.01
CA GLU A 140 -5.33 9.18 -2.27
C GLU A 140 -5.89 10.05 -1.15
N ALA A 141 -6.96 10.80 -1.40
CA ALA A 141 -7.64 11.58 -0.37
C ALA A 141 -8.24 10.68 0.72
N LEU A 142 -8.85 9.55 0.33
CA LEU A 142 -9.38 8.58 1.29
C LEU A 142 -8.27 7.94 2.14
N HIS A 143 -7.13 7.57 1.53
CA HIS A 143 -5.96 7.06 2.26
C HIS A 143 -5.41 8.11 3.23
N LYS A 144 -5.26 9.35 2.75
CA LYS A 144 -4.66 10.45 3.50
C LYS A 144 -5.49 10.91 4.69
N TYR A 145 -6.80 11.03 4.52
CA TYR A 145 -7.69 11.61 5.52
C TYR A 145 -8.63 10.60 6.17
N GLY A 146 -8.78 9.40 5.61
CA GLY A 146 -9.73 8.38 6.11
C GLY A 146 -11.21 8.69 5.85
N LEU A 147 -11.53 9.86 5.28
CA LEU A 147 -12.91 10.30 5.02
C LEU A 147 -12.98 11.21 3.79
N VAL A 148 -13.96 10.95 2.92
CA VAL A 148 -14.29 11.76 1.74
C VAL A 148 -15.80 11.77 1.52
N ILE A 149 -16.34 12.84 0.94
CA ILE A 149 -17.75 12.94 0.55
C ILE A 149 -17.85 12.91 -0.97
N MET A 150 -18.81 12.15 -1.48
CA MET A 150 -19.07 12.06 -2.91
C MET A 150 -20.49 12.52 -3.24
N SER A 151 -20.58 13.45 -4.19
CA SER A 151 -21.83 14.09 -4.61
C SER A 151 -22.23 13.68 -6.03
N GLY A 152 -23.53 13.84 -6.36
CA GLY A 152 -24.04 13.57 -7.71
C GLY A 152 -24.32 12.09 -8.03
N ALA A 153 -24.22 11.18 -7.05
CA ALA A 153 -24.59 9.78 -7.25
C ALA A 153 -26.11 9.63 -7.50
N PRO A 154 -26.55 8.88 -8.53
CA PRO A 154 -27.96 8.61 -8.80
C PRO A 154 -28.69 8.04 -7.57
N ARG A 155 -29.97 8.38 -7.34
CA ARG A 155 -30.76 7.94 -6.17
C ARG A 155 -31.34 6.51 -6.27
N GLU A 156 -30.55 5.59 -6.80
CA GLU A 156 -30.92 4.18 -6.98
C GLU A 156 -29.96 3.23 -6.23
N LEU A 157 -30.32 1.94 -6.10
CA LEU A 157 -29.44 0.94 -5.50
C LEU A 157 -28.22 0.68 -6.41
N GLY A 158 -27.17 0.06 -5.86
CA GLY A 158 -26.00 -0.35 -6.65
C GLY A 158 -24.91 0.70 -6.86
N GLN A 159 -25.11 1.97 -6.49
CA GLN A 159 -24.05 2.98 -6.67
C GLN A 159 -22.80 2.70 -5.81
N VAL A 160 -22.98 2.14 -4.61
CA VAL A 160 -21.86 1.64 -3.79
C VAL A 160 -21.13 0.48 -4.48
N HIS A 161 -21.87 -0.34 -5.23
CA HIS A 161 -21.25 -1.43 -5.97
C HIS A 161 -20.40 -0.90 -7.13
N ARG A 162 -20.88 0.12 -7.84
CA ARG A 162 -20.15 0.73 -8.96
C ARG A 162 -18.80 1.30 -8.51
N ILE A 163 -18.76 2.03 -7.39
CA ILE A 163 -17.50 2.56 -6.86
C ILE A 163 -16.58 1.44 -6.36
N GLY A 164 -17.12 0.43 -5.68
CA GLY A 164 -16.33 -0.72 -5.23
C GLY A 164 -15.72 -1.50 -6.40
N SER A 165 -16.45 -1.65 -7.50
CA SER A 165 -15.98 -2.31 -8.73
C SER A 165 -14.97 -1.48 -9.51
N ALA A 166 -15.00 -0.14 -9.41
CA ALA A 166 -13.99 0.72 -10.03
C ALA A 166 -12.61 0.56 -9.37
N VAL A 167 -12.58 0.26 -8.06
CA VAL A 167 -11.34 0.00 -7.31
C VAL A 167 -10.91 -1.46 -7.41
N GLY A 168 -11.87 -2.38 -7.30
CA GLY A 168 -11.62 -3.81 -7.31
C GLY A 168 -12.89 -4.59 -7.01
N PHE A 169 -13.10 -4.96 -5.74
CA PHE A 169 -14.26 -5.74 -5.33
C PHE A 169 -14.77 -5.35 -3.94
N LEU A 170 -16.05 -5.62 -3.71
CA LEU A 170 -16.65 -5.45 -2.39
C LEU A 170 -16.44 -6.69 -1.55
N ARG A 171 -16.12 -6.48 -0.28
CA ARG A 171 -16.07 -7.56 0.69
C ARG A 171 -17.48 -8.03 1.04
N LYS A 172 -17.79 -9.28 0.70
CA LYS A 172 -19.04 -9.92 1.13
C LYS A 172 -18.97 -10.23 2.64
N THR A 173 -20.01 -9.84 3.36
CA THR A 173 -20.21 -10.16 4.79
C THR A 173 -21.45 -11.02 4.95
N PHE A 174 -21.82 -11.39 6.18
CA PHE A 174 -23.11 -12.06 6.41
C PHE A 174 -24.32 -11.17 6.05
N TYR A 175 -24.15 -9.85 6.00
CA TYR A 175 -25.17 -8.91 5.52
C TYR A 175 -25.23 -8.81 3.99
N GLY A 176 -24.35 -9.53 3.27
CA GLY A 176 -24.20 -9.45 1.81
C GLY A 176 -23.03 -8.57 1.38
N SER A 177 -22.97 -8.25 0.08
CA SER A 177 -21.98 -7.32 -0.51
C SER A 177 -22.40 -5.85 -0.41
N SER A 178 -23.69 -5.60 -0.22
CA SER A 178 -24.25 -4.30 0.14
C SER A 178 -25.59 -4.53 0.84
N VAL A 179 -25.96 -3.64 1.75
CA VAL A 179 -27.20 -3.74 2.52
C VAL A 179 -27.92 -2.40 2.58
N ALA A 180 -29.25 -2.43 2.53
CA ALA A 180 -30.07 -1.24 2.64
C ALA A 180 -30.37 -0.93 4.11
N LEU A 181 -29.81 0.15 4.64
CA LEU A 181 -30.09 0.63 6.00
C LEU A 181 -31.42 1.39 6.02
N ARG A 182 -32.37 0.90 6.83
CA ARG A 182 -33.69 1.50 7.07
C ARG A 182 -34.20 1.06 8.43
N SER A 183 -35.10 1.85 9.03
CA SER A 183 -35.76 1.44 10.28
C SER A 183 -36.72 0.29 10.02
N GLU A 184 -36.66 -0.76 10.84
CA GLU A 184 -37.50 -1.95 10.76
C GLU A 184 -38.16 -2.24 12.12
N GLN A 185 -39.38 -2.80 12.12
CA GLN A 185 -40.12 -3.07 13.37
C GLN A 185 -39.49 -4.17 14.23
N GLN A 186 -38.84 -5.16 13.60
CA GLN A 186 -38.16 -6.27 14.28
C GLN A 186 -36.68 -6.28 13.90
N ALA A 187 -36.00 -5.18 14.22
CA ALA A 187 -34.59 -4.99 13.88
C ALA A 187 -33.67 -5.97 14.62
N ARG A 188 -32.78 -6.63 13.88
CA ARG A 188 -31.74 -7.54 14.43
C ARG A 188 -30.43 -6.81 14.79
N SER A 189 -30.35 -5.51 14.48
CA SER A 189 -29.21 -4.65 14.78
C SER A 189 -29.71 -3.22 14.99
N LEU A 190 -29.05 -2.48 15.88
CA LEU A 190 -29.36 -1.06 16.17
C LEU A 190 -29.30 -0.18 14.92
N ALA A 191 -28.50 -0.56 13.91
CA ALA A 191 -28.40 0.15 12.64
C ALA A 191 -29.71 0.19 11.83
N TYR A 192 -30.67 -0.70 12.14
CA TYR A 192 -32.00 -0.77 11.52
C TYR A 192 -33.09 -0.21 12.44
N THR A 193 -32.75 0.71 13.34
CA THR A 193 -33.69 1.35 14.27
C THR A 193 -33.65 2.87 14.14
N GLY A 194 -34.53 3.58 14.85
CA GLY A 194 -34.50 5.04 14.95
C GLY A 194 -33.64 5.59 16.09
N TYR A 195 -32.94 4.74 16.84
CA TYR A 195 -32.08 5.17 17.95
C TYR A 195 -30.79 5.81 17.46
N GLU A 196 -30.21 6.70 18.26
CA GLU A 196 -28.89 7.29 17.99
C GLU A 196 -27.81 6.19 18.04
N LEU A 197 -26.91 6.22 17.05
CA LEU A 197 -25.69 5.43 17.06
C LEU A 197 -24.53 6.31 17.54
N GLN A 198 -23.89 5.91 18.64
CA GLN A 198 -22.64 6.55 19.09
C GLN A 198 -21.51 6.32 18.06
N PRO A 199 -20.44 7.13 18.06
CA PRO A 199 -19.25 6.85 17.26
C PRO A 199 -18.76 5.41 17.49
N HIS A 200 -18.65 4.64 16.42
CA HIS A 200 -18.29 3.23 16.46
C HIS A 200 -17.56 2.82 15.17
N THR A 201 -16.89 1.68 15.22
CA THR A 201 -16.39 0.98 14.03
C THR A 201 -17.33 -0.16 13.66
N ASP A 202 -17.60 -0.35 12.38
CA ASP A 202 -18.47 -1.40 11.89
C ASP A 202 -17.88 -2.80 12.08
N LEU A 203 -18.77 -3.75 12.38
CA LEU A 203 -18.47 -5.19 12.45
C LEU A 203 -17.26 -5.55 13.34
N PRO A 204 -17.15 -5.02 14.59
CA PRO A 204 -15.96 -5.22 15.43
C PRO A 204 -15.76 -6.67 15.88
N TYR A 205 -16.77 -7.51 15.70
CA TYR A 205 -16.77 -8.95 15.99
C TYR A 205 -16.16 -9.80 14.87
N TYR A 206 -15.82 -9.22 13.72
CA TYR A 206 -14.95 -9.88 12.75
C TYR A 206 -13.49 -9.68 13.14
N GLU A 207 -12.67 -10.74 13.06
CA GLU A 207 -11.22 -10.65 13.26
C GLU A 207 -10.60 -9.76 12.19
N PHE A 208 -10.87 -10.07 10.92
CA PHE A 208 -10.58 -9.17 9.80
C PHE A 208 -11.79 -8.28 9.57
N LYS A 209 -11.77 -7.05 10.09
CA LYS A 209 -12.85 -6.06 9.91
C LYS A 209 -12.80 -5.44 8.52
N PRO A 210 -13.91 -4.88 7.99
CA PRO A 210 -13.83 -4.06 6.77
C PRO A 210 -12.89 -2.86 6.99
N SER A 211 -11.94 -2.66 6.08
CA SER A 211 -10.99 -1.54 6.16
C SER A 211 -11.58 -0.22 5.68
N VAL A 212 -12.57 -0.28 4.77
CA VAL A 212 -13.26 0.87 4.20
C VAL A 212 -14.76 0.54 4.14
N SER A 213 -15.58 1.49 4.55
CA SER A 213 -17.04 1.42 4.49
C SER A 213 -17.60 2.56 3.64
N SER A 214 -18.56 2.24 2.78
CA SER A 214 -19.21 3.20 1.89
C SER A 214 -20.70 3.26 2.18
N VAL A 215 -21.20 4.43 2.59
CA VAL A 215 -22.62 4.65 2.88
C VAL A 215 -23.18 5.66 1.87
N LYS A 216 -24.29 5.30 1.23
CA LYS A 216 -24.92 6.14 0.21
C LYS A 216 -26.37 6.44 0.59
N LYS A 217 -26.63 7.73 0.78
CA LYS A 217 -27.98 8.25 1.04
C LYS A 217 -28.87 8.08 -0.19
N ILE A 218 -30.03 7.42 -0.03
CA ILE A 218 -31.02 7.23 -1.10
C ILE A 218 -32.27 8.08 -0.87
N ARG A 219 -32.82 8.06 0.36
CA ARG A 219 -34.02 8.81 0.76
C ARG A 219 -33.88 9.33 2.20
N ILE A 220 -34.56 10.44 2.50
CA ILE A 220 -34.91 10.87 3.85
C ILE A 220 -36.43 10.97 3.89
N ASN A 221 -37.07 10.29 4.84
CA ASN A 221 -38.51 10.38 5.03
C ASN A 221 -38.79 11.27 6.25
N GLY A 222 -39.03 12.56 6.03
CA GLY A 222 -39.69 13.47 6.99
C GLY A 222 -39.16 13.51 8.42
N CYS A 223 -37.95 13.02 8.69
CA CYS A 223 -37.40 12.90 10.04
C CYS A 223 -36.67 14.19 10.42
N LEU A 224 -36.88 14.64 11.66
CA LEU A 224 -36.24 15.83 12.24
C LEU A 224 -34.77 15.61 12.64
N GLY A 225 -34.15 14.49 12.23
CA GLY A 225 -32.80 14.08 12.62
C GLY A 225 -32.13 13.13 11.61
N GLY A 226 -31.07 12.44 12.04
CA GLY A 226 -30.31 11.50 11.20
C GLY A 226 -29.03 12.07 10.57
N SER A 227 -28.46 13.13 11.16
CA SER A 227 -27.17 13.68 10.73
C SER A 227 -26.02 12.72 11.03
N SER A 228 -25.06 12.62 10.11
CA SER A 228 -23.81 11.88 10.33
C SER A 228 -22.85 12.67 11.22
N LYS A 229 -22.14 11.96 12.10
CA LYS A 229 -21.01 12.47 12.90
C LYS A 229 -19.82 11.55 12.63
N PHE A 230 -18.63 12.13 12.48
CA PHE A 230 -17.37 11.42 12.23
C PHE A 230 -16.34 11.86 13.26
#